data_AF-A0A7K4I5V7-F1
#
_entry.id   AF-A0A7K4I5V7-F1
#
_cell.length_a   1.000
_cell.length_b   1.000
_cell.length_c   1.000
_cell.angle_alpha   90.00
_cell.angle_beta   90.00
_cell.angle_gamma   90.00
#
_symmetry.space_group_name_H-M   'P 1'
#
loop_
_entity.id
_entity.type
_entity.pdbx_description
1 polymer ?
#
loop_
_entity_poly.entity_id
_entity_poly.type
_entity_poly.pdbx_seq_one_letter_code
_entity_poly.pdbx_strand_id
1 'polypeptide(L)'
;MGRGKRWTEAENKLMLEMAKNGMGTQQIYDSGKLSNRTFQAIQNQLKRLGVDLTGQKKIFLTGQISEAEVVGLETVVKRFVDAFNKICDLTVCSKEDLERFRIIFAAARVYFDIYFKLQRFEEVETRVERVEKLVEQLAASKKTEVSQQ
;
A
#
# COMPACT_ATOMS: atom_id res chain seq x y z
N MET A 1 17.99 -21.88 -20.48
CA MET A 1 17.71 -21.52 -19.07
C MET A 1 18.24 -22.63 -18.17
N GLY A 2 19.27 -22.37 -17.38
CA GLY A 2 19.89 -23.39 -16.51
C GLY A 2 18.89 -23.89 -15.47
N ARG A 3 18.61 -25.19 -15.46
CA ARG A 3 17.84 -25.81 -14.36
C ARG A 3 18.66 -25.62 -13.08
N GLY A 4 18.16 -24.81 -12.15
CA GLY A 4 18.78 -24.65 -10.83
C GLY A 4 18.96 -26.00 -10.12
N LYS A 5 19.86 -26.04 -9.13
CA LYS A 5 20.20 -27.24 -8.35
C LYS A 5 18.92 -27.97 -7.90
N ARG A 6 18.82 -29.28 -8.12
CA ARG A 6 17.65 -30.07 -7.70
C ARG A 6 17.51 -30.05 -6.17
N TRP A 7 16.27 -30.09 -5.68
CA TRP A 7 15.97 -30.21 -4.26
C TRP A 7 16.25 -31.63 -3.78
N THR A 8 16.97 -31.76 -2.67
CA THR A 8 17.18 -33.03 -2.00
C THR A 8 16.02 -33.37 -1.08
N GLU A 9 15.84 -34.65 -0.75
CA GLU A 9 14.81 -35.08 0.19
C GLU A 9 15.03 -34.51 1.59
N ALA A 10 16.28 -34.37 2.02
CA ALA A 10 16.63 -33.76 3.30
C ALA A 10 16.20 -32.28 3.36
N GLU A 11 16.44 -31.51 2.30
CA GLU A 11 15.99 -30.12 2.21
C GLU A 11 14.46 -30.02 2.23
N ASN A 12 13.75 -30.93 1.54
CA ASN A 12 12.28 -30.95 1.53
C ASN A 12 11.70 -31.30 2.91
N LYS A 13 12.27 -32.29 3.61
CA LYS A 13 11.85 -32.66 4.97
C LYS A 13 12.06 -31.50 5.94
N LEU A 14 13.24 -30.89 5.92
CA LEU A 14 13.56 -29.74 6.76
C LEU A 14 12.61 -28.55 6.50
N MET A 15 12.32 -28.29 5.22
CA MET A 15 11.38 -27.23 4.82
C MET A 15 9.95 -27.48 5.31
N LEU A 16 9.49 -28.74 5.27
CA LEU A 16 8.18 -29.12 5.80
C LEU A 16 8.11 -29.06 7.32
N GLU A 17 9.17 -29.45 8.03
CA GLU A 17 9.24 -29.33 9.49
C GLU A 17 9.19 -27.87 9.94
N MET A 18 9.94 -26.98 9.29
CA MET A 18 9.90 -25.55 9.59
C MET A 18 8.52 -24.95 9.31
N ALA A 19 7.88 -25.34 8.20
CA ALA A 19 6.52 -24.93 7.88
C ALA A 19 5.49 -25.46 8.91
N LYS A 20 5.62 -26.71 9.36
CA LYS A 20 4.78 -27.30 10.42
C LYS A 20 4.95 -26.57 11.76
N ASN A 21 6.15 -26.05 12.04
CA ASN A 21 6.44 -25.21 13.20
C ASN A 21 5.95 -23.75 13.02
N GLY A 22 5.16 -23.46 11.99
CA GLY A 22 4.55 -22.15 11.74
C GLY A 22 5.49 -21.12 11.10
N MET A 23 6.68 -21.52 10.64
CA MET A 23 7.65 -20.57 10.10
C MET A 23 7.25 -20.01 8.73
N GLY A 24 7.33 -18.69 8.63
CA GLY A 24 7.30 -17.86 7.43
C GLY A 24 8.22 -18.34 6.31
N THR A 25 7.87 -18.12 5.04
CA THR A 25 8.88 -18.26 3.95
C THR A 25 10.10 -17.37 4.22
N GLN A 26 9.85 -16.14 4.72
CA GLN A 26 10.91 -15.20 5.13
C GLN A 26 11.74 -15.76 6.30
N GLN A 27 11.09 -16.26 7.35
CA GLN A 27 11.77 -16.86 8.49
C GLN A 27 12.59 -18.10 8.12
N ILE A 28 12.10 -18.91 7.18
CA ILE A 28 12.83 -20.06 6.64
C ILE A 28 14.07 -19.60 5.87
N TYR A 29 13.96 -18.54 5.06
CA TYR A 29 15.10 -17.98 4.35
C TYR A 29 16.13 -17.38 5.32
N ASP A 30 15.68 -16.57 6.27
CA ASP A 30 16.52 -15.89 7.26
C ASP A 30 17.16 -16.87 8.24
N SER A 31 16.59 -18.07 8.42
CA SER A 31 17.18 -19.12 9.25
C SER A 31 18.56 -19.58 8.75
N GLY A 32 18.91 -19.31 7.48
CA GLY A 32 20.18 -19.72 6.88
C GLY A 32 20.36 -21.23 6.72
N LYS A 33 19.39 -22.05 7.15
CA LYS A 33 19.46 -23.53 7.11
C LYS A 33 19.44 -24.08 5.69
N LEU A 34 18.98 -23.28 4.72
CA LEU A 34 19.00 -23.56 3.29
C LEU A 34 19.95 -22.59 2.58
N SER A 35 21.20 -22.52 3.04
CA SER A 35 22.22 -21.53 2.64
C SER A 35 22.50 -21.41 1.14
N ASN A 36 22.20 -22.46 0.36
CA ASN A 36 22.38 -22.49 -1.10
C ASN A 36 21.10 -22.20 -1.89
N ARG A 37 20.05 -21.71 -1.24
CA ARG A 37 18.72 -21.51 -1.84
C ARG A 37 18.31 -20.05 -1.72
N THR A 38 17.85 -19.48 -2.83
CA THR A 38 17.28 -18.14 -2.82
C THR A 38 15.89 -18.15 -2.19
N PHE A 39 15.47 -17.01 -1.65
CA PHE A 39 14.11 -16.82 -1.14
C PHE A 39 13.04 -17.30 -2.14
N GLN A 40 13.17 -16.92 -3.41
CA GLN A 40 12.22 -17.30 -4.46
C GLN A 40 12.22 -18.81 -4.75
N ALA A 41 13.38 -19.47 -4.64
CA ALA A 41 13.47 -20.92 -4.78
C ALA A 41 12.71 -21.64 -3.64
N ILE A 42 12.88 -21.17 -2.39
CA ILE A 42 12.19 -21.70 -1.21
C ILE A 42 10.68 -21.48 -1.35
N GLN A 43 10.25 -20.28 -1.72
CA GLN A 43 8.84 -19.94 -1.92
C GLN A 43 8.18 -20.86 -2.96
N ASN A 44 8.85 -21.08 -4.09
CA ASN A 44 8.34 -21.96 -5.15
C ASN A 44 8.31 -23.43 -4.72
N GLN A 45 9.28 -23.87 -3.91
CA GLN A 45 9.32 -25.24 -3.43
C GLN A 45 8.25 -25.52 -2.36
N LEU A 46 8.01 -24.58 -1.44
CA LEU A 46 6.91 -24.68 -0.47
C LEU A 46 5.55 -24.82 -1.15
N LYS A 47 5.30 -24.02 -2.20
CA LYS A 47 4.09 -24.15 -3.03
C LYS A 47 3.98 -25.52 -3.70
N ARG A 48 5.08 -26.05 -4.23
CA ARG A 48 5.11 -27.39 -4.86
C ARG A 48 4.88 -28.52 -3.87
N LEU A 49 5.34 -28.36 -2.63
CA LEU A 49 5.13 -29.32 -1.54
C LEU A 49 3.73 -29.22 -0.92
N GLY A 50 2.85 -28.36 -1.46
CA GLY A 50 1.48 -28.21 -0.97
C GLY A 50 1.37 -27.54 0.40
N VAL A 51 2.41 -26.80 0.82
CA VAL A 51 2.36 -26.05 2.07
C VAL A 51 1.45 -24.85 1.87
N ASP A 52 0.33 -24.85 2.60
CA ASP A 52 -0.58 -23.72 2.61
C ASP A 52 0.00 -22.59 3.46
N LEU A 53 0.65 -21.65 2.79
CA LEU A 53 1.21 -20.44 3.42
C LEU A 53 0.14 -19.33 3.58
N THR A 54 -1.13 -19.57 3.21
CA THR A 54 -2.19 -18.55 3.31
C THR A 54 -2.61 -18.26 4.76
N GLY A 55 -2.30 -19.16 5.69
CA GLY A 55 -2.46 -18.94 7.15
C GLY A 55 -1.39 -18.03 7.76
N GLN A 56 -0.34 -17.67 7.02
CA GLN A 56 0.63 -16.68 7.49
C GLN A 56 -0.03 -15.32 7.40
N LYS A 57 -0.47 -14.81 8.57
CA LYS A 57 -0.90 -13.42 8.74
C LYS A 57 0.08 -12.55 7.97
N LYS A 58 -0.36 -12.01 6.83
CA LYS A 58 0.27 -10.85 6.24
C LYS A 58 0.36 -9.88 7.41
N ILE A 59 1.57 -9.54 7.82
CA ILE A 59 1.76 -8.38 8.69
C ILE A 59 1.31 -7.22 7.82
N PHE A 60 0.02 -6.91 7.88
CA PHE A 60 -0.54 -5.70 7.34
C PHE A 60 0.07 -4.60 8.20
N LEU A 61 1.24 -4.12 7.78
CA LEU A 61 1.83 -2.85 8.21
C LEU A 61 1.02 -1.67 7.62
N THR A 62 -0.27 -1.84 7.39
CA THR A 62 -1.18 -0.72 7.19
C THR A 62 -1.62 -0.30 8.57
N GLY A 63 -0.76 0.45 9.27
CA GLY A 63 -1.29 1.41 10.22
C GLY A 63 -2.36 2.20 9.48
N GLN A 64 -3.60 2.18 9.97
CA GLN A 64 -4.60 3.10 9.46
C GLN A 64 -3.99 4.48 9.61
N ILE A 65 -3.71 5.13 8.47
CA ILE A 65 -3.24 6.52 8.46
C ILE A 65 -4.37 7.31 9.14
N SER A 66 -4.11 7.75 10.36
CA SER A 66 -5.02 8.64 11.07
C SER A 66 -5.02 9.99 10.37
N GLU A 67 -6.11 10.74 10.47
CA GLU A 67 -6.23 12.07 9.85
C GLU A 67 -5.10 13.02 10.31
N ALA A 68 -4.59 12.84 11.54
CA ALA A 68 -3.44 13.55 12.09
C ALA A 68 -2.09 13.20 11.42
N GLU A 69 -1.99 12.06 10.75
CA GLU A 69 -0.81 11.63 9.98
C GLU A 69 -0.87 12.04 8.50
N VAL A 70 -2.00 12.60 8.06
CA VAL A 70 -2.15 13.15 6.71
C VAL A 70 -1.37 14.46 6.65
N VAL A 71 -0.11 14.36 6.23
CA VAL A 71 0.71 15.52 5.90
C VAL A 71 -0.04 16.36 4.86
N GLY A 72 -0.29 17.64 5.16
CA GLY A 72 -1.00 18.53 4.26
C GLY A 72 -0.36 18.58 2.87
N LEU A 73 -1.18 18.68 1.82
CA LEU A 73 -0.75 18.59 0.42
C LEU A 73 0.44 19.50 0.10
N GLU A 74 0.42 20.74 0.61
CA GLU A 74 1.49 21.71 0.41
C GLU A 74 2.84 21.20 0.95
N THR A 75 2.83 20.51 2.10
CA THR A 75 4.03 19.92 2.67
C THR A 75 4.51 18.70 1.88
N VAL A 76 3.58 17.89 1.36
CA VAL A 76 3.92 16.77 0.46
C VAL A 76 4.55 17.30 -0.83
N VAL A 77 3.92 18.27 -1.49
CA VAL A 77 4.41 18.93 -2.71
C VAL A 77 5.79 19.54 -2.47
N LYS A 78 5.99 20.24 -1.35
CA LYS A 78 7.28 20.83 -0.99
C LYS A 78 8.37 19.77 -0.87
N ARG A 79 8.10 18.65 -0.17
CA ARG A 79 9.04 17.52 -0.09
C ARG A 79 9.35 16.92 -1.46
N PHE A 80 8.37 16.88 -2.35
CA PHE A 80 8.56 16.42 -3.73
C PHE A 80 9.44 17.36 -4.54
N VAL A 81 9.20 18.66 -4.48
CA VAL A 81 10.00 19.68 -5.17
C VAL A 81 11.44 19.67 -4.65
N ASP A 82 11.62 19.59 -3.33
CA ASP A 82 12.95 19.52 -2.71
C ASP A 82 13.71 18.25 -3.14
N ALA A 83 13.02 17.10 -3.20
CA ALA A 83 13.60 15.87 -3.69
C ALA A 83 13.95 15.98 -5.18
N PHE A 84 13.07 16.57 -6.00
CA PHE A 84 13.30 16.77 -7.44
C PHE A 84 14.50 17.66 -7.70
N ASN A 85 14.61 18.81 -7.02
CA ASN A 85 15.74 19.72 -7.18
C ASN A 85 17.07 19.05 -6.80
N LYS A 86 17.08 18.30 -5.68
CA LYS A 86 18.26 17.51 -5.30
C LYS A 86 18.68 16.50 -6.37
N ILE A 87 17.73 15.91 -7.11
CA ILE A 87 18.03 15.00 -8.21
C ILE A 87 18.63 15.76 -9.40
N CYS A 88 18.03 16.89 -9.76
CA CYS A 88 18.51 17.71 -10.87
C CYS A 88 19.92 18.27 -10.61
N ASP A 89 20.26 18.54 -9.35
CA ASP A 89 21.57 19.04 -8.95
C ASP A 89 22.64 17.94 -8.82
N LEU A 90 22.26 16.65 -8.90
CA LEU A 90 23.22 15.55 -8.87
C LEU A 90 23.91 15.38 -10.23
N THR A 91 25.20 15.71 -10.30
CA THR A 91 26.06 15.49 -11.48
C THR A 91 26.36 14.01 -11.74
N VAL A 92 26.19 13.15 -10.73
CA VAL A 92 26.30 11.69 -10.85
C VAL A 92 25.17 11.05 -10.07
N CYS A 93 24.35 10.24 -10.75
CA CYS A 93 23.27 9.47 -10.15
C CYS A 93 23.58 7.98 -10.28
N SER A 94 23.51 7.23 -9.18
CA SER A 94 23.61 5.77 -9.25
C SER A 94 22.31 5.16 -9.77
N LYS A 95 22.39 3.92 -10.27
CA LYS A 95 21.19 3.19 -10.71
C LYS A 95 20.21 2.94 -9.56
N GLU A 96 20.71 2.78 -8.34
CA GLU A 96 19.89 2.60 -7.14
C GLU A 96 19.14 3.89 -6.77
N ASP A 97 19.77 5.05 -6.95
CA ASP A 97 19.12 6.34 -6.73
C ASP A 97 18.00 6.57 -7.73
N LEU A 98 18.22 6.26 -9.02
CA LEU A 98 17.17 6.33 -10.05
C LEU A 98 15.96 5.45 -9.73
N GLU A 99 16.16 4.23 -9.22
CA GLU A 99 15.05 3.36 -8.81
C GLU A 99 14.33 3.90 -7.55
N ARG A 100 15.07 4.44 -6.57
CA ARG A 100 14.46 5.11 -5.41
C ARG A 100 13.60 6.28 -5.85
N PHE A 101 14.08 7.12 -6.77
CA PHE A 101 13.31 8.24 -7.30
C PHE A 101 12.08 7.77 -8.06
N ARG A 102 12.22 6.76 -8.91
CA ARG A 102 11.08 6.16 -9.62
C ARG A 102 9.99 5.68 -8.65
N ILE A 103 10.36 5.01 -7.56
CA ILE A 103 9.41 4.55 -6.53
C ILE A 103 8.73 5.75 -5.86
N ILE A 104 9.51 6.77 -5.48
CA ILE A 104 8.98 7.98 -4.82
C ILE A 104 8.00 8.72 -5.74
N PHE A 105 8.34 8.94 -7.02
CA PHE A 105 7.44 9.59 -7.98
C PHE A 105 6.19 8.77 -8.29
N ALA A 106 6.31 7.44 -8.38
CA ALA A 106 5.16 6.57 -8.56
C ALA A 106 4.20 6.65 -7.35
N ALA A 107 4.73 6.67 -6.13
CA ALA A 107 3.93 6.83 -4.92
C ALA A 107 3.26 8.22 -4.86
N ALA A 108 3.96 9.29 -5.26
CA ALA A 108 3.41 10.64 -5.39
C ALA A 108 2.13 10.66 -6.21
N ARG A 109 2.21 10.06 -7.40
CA ARG A 109 1.13 10.07 -8.37
C ARG A 109 -0.14 9.45 -7.79
N VAL A 110 0.02 8.31 -7.11
CA VAL A 110 -1.10 7.63 -6.45
C VAL A 110 -1.66 8.49 -5.31
N TYR A 111 -0.81 9.18 -4.55
CA TYR A 111 -1.25 10.07 -3.49
C TYR A 111 -2.06 11.27 -4.02
N PHE A 112 -1.61 11.91 -5.10
CA PHE A 112 -2.36 13.00 -5.75
C PHE A 112 -3.72 12.52 -6.25
N ASP A 113 -3.80 11.35 -6.88
CA ASP A 113 -5.07 10.80 -7.37
C ASP A 113 -6.08 10.54 -6.23
N ILE A 114 -5.60 10.08 -5.06
CA ILE A 114 -6.45 9.87 -3.88
C ILE A 114 -6.90 11.22 -3.29
N TYR A 115 -5.98 12.18 -3.20
CA TYR A 115 -6.28 13.51 -2.69
C TYR A 115 -7.35 14.24 -3.53
N PHE A 116 -7.20 14.27 -4.86
CA PHE A 116 -8.20 14.91 -5.73
C PHE A 116 -9.59 14.26 -5.62
N LYS A 117 -9.64 12.94 -5.36
CA LYS A 117 -10.91 12.25 -5.09
C LYS A 117 -11.51 12.72 -3.77
N LEU A 118 -10.72 12.85 -2.71
CA LEU A 118 -11.16 13.37 -1.42
C LEU A 118 -11.70 14.82 -1.54
N GLN A 119 -10.96 15.70 -2.21
CA GLN A 119 -11.40 17.09 -2.41
C GLN A 119 -12.73 17.15 -3.19
N ARG A 120 -12.91 16.28 -4.20
CA ARG A 120 -14.17 16.18 -4.93
C ARG A 120 -15.31 15.67 -4.03
N PHE A 121 -15.03 14.83 -3.03
CA PHE A 121 -16.03 14.42 -2.04
C PHE A 121 -16.45 15.59 -1.14
N GLU A 122 -15.50 16.40 -0.65
CA GLU A 122 -15.82 17.60 0.15
C GLU A 122 -16.72 18.60 -0.61
N GLU A 123 -16.46 18.81 -1.91
CA GLU A 123 -17.32 19.65 -2.76
C GLU A 123 -18.74 19.08 -2.88
N VAL A 124 -18.86 17.75 -2.97
CA VAL A 124 -20.16 17.07 -3.03
C VAL A 124 -20.89 17.19 -1.70
N GLU A 125 -20.22 16.97 -0.57
CA GLU A 125 -20.80 17.14 0.77
C GLU A 125 -21.31 18.56 0.97
N THR A 126 -20.52 19.58 0.62
CA THR A 126 -20.93 20.99 0.70
C THR A 126 -22.17 21.29 -0.14
N ARG A 127 -22.28 20.66 -1.32
CA ARG A 127 -23.47 20.80 -2.19
C ARG A 127 -24.68 20.10 -1.60
N VAL A 128 -24.51 18.90 -1.03
CA VAL A 128 -25.58 18.16 -0.36
C VAL A 128 -26.12 18.96 0.82
N GLU A 129 -25.26 19.45 1.71
CA GLU A 129 -25.67 20.29 2.85
C GLU A 129 -26.47 21.52 2.40
N ARG A 130 -26.06 22.15 1.29
CA ARG A 130 -26.79 23.30 0.73
C ARG A 130 -28.18 22.90 0.24
N VAL A 131 -28.28 21.76 -0.45
CA VAL A 131 -29.56 21.25 -0.95
C VAL A 131 -30.47 20.86 0.22
N GLU A 132 -29.95 20.20 1.24
CA GLU A 132 -30.69 19.84 2.45
C GLU A 132 -31.27 21.09 3.13
N LYS A 133 -30.47 22.14 3.33
CA LYS A 133 -30.95 23.43 3.85
C LYS A 133 -32.05 24.06 3.01
N LEU A 134 -31.92 24.02 1.67
CA LEU A 134 -32.95 24.55 0.77
C LEU A 134 -34.25 23.72 0.83
N VAL A 135 -34.14 22.40 0.94
CA VAL A 135 -35.30 21.51 1.08
C VAL A 135 -36.02 21.76 2.41
N GLU A 136 -35.28 21.93 3.51
CA GLU A 136 -35.85 22.28 4.82
C GLU A 136 -36.58 23.63 4.78
N GLN A 137 -35.98 24.64 4.16
CA GLN A 137 -36.60 25.95 3.99
C GLN A 137 -37.89 25.85 3.16
N LEU A 138 -37.86 25.18 2.02
CA LEU A 138 -39.05 25.00 1.17
C LEU A 138 -40.15 24.19 1.86
N ALA A 139 -39.79 23.16 2.63
CA ALA A 139 -40.73 22.37 3.42
C ALA A 139 -41.42 23.23 4.50
N ALA A 140 -40.68 24.13 5.15
CA ALA A 140 -41.21 25.08 6.11
C ALA A 140 -42.13 26.12 5.45
N SER A 141 -41.73 26.70 4.31
CA SER A 141 -42.54 27.67 3.55
C SER A 141 -43.88 27.07 3.11
N LYS A 142 -43.85 25.84 2.57
CA LYS A 142 -45.03 25.13 2.09
C LYS A 142 -46.00 24.76 3.22
N LYS A 143 -45.49 24.46 4.42
CA LYS A 143 -46.32 24.25 5.61
C LYS A 143 -47.06 25.52 6.04
N THR A 144 -46.42 26.67 5.88
CA THR A 144 -46.94 27.97 6.31
C THR A 144 -48.04 28.46 5.36
N GLU A 145 -47.91 28.22 4.05
CA GLU A 145 -48.94 28.51 3.04
C GLU A 145 -50.21 27.66 3.21
N VAL A 146 -50.08 26.37 3.55
CA VAL A 146 -51.24 25.47 3.72
C VAL A 146 -52.03 25.78 4.99
N SER A 147 -51.42 26.40 6.01
CA SER A 147 -52.11 26.84 7.23
C SER A 147 -52.84 28.18 7.12
N GLN A 148 -52.70 28.91 6.00
CA GLN A 148 -53.35 30.20 5.76
C GLN A 148 -54.50 30.14 4.73
N GLN A 149 -54.78 28.96 4.15
CA GLN A 149 -55.97 28.67 3.33
C GLN A 149 -57.01 27.91 4.15
#